data_AF-A0AAP0B0Y5-F1
#
_entry.id   AF-A0AAP0B0Y5-F1
#
_cell.length_a   1.000
_cell.length_b   1.000
_cell.length_c   1.000
_cell.angle_alpha   90.00
_cell.angle_beta   90.00
_cell.angle_gamma   90.00
#
_symmetry.space_group_name_H-M   'P 1'
#
loop_
_entity.id
_entity.type
_entity.pdbx_description
1 polymer ?
#
loop_
_entity_poly.entity_id
_entity_poly.type
_entity_poly.pdbx_seq_one_letter_code
_entity_poly.pdbx_strand_id
1 'polypeptide(L)'
;MAEESILGFLQTNEAISDSQQFAASVGIDHSELESVIKSLRGFEIVDAQEFQQDQWFLKDEGKTYAREGSPEVQLFKAVPPEGIAKEELQRKVTPSVFKLGSSWAVKKKWVEIGRQGVSRKVEHVEDKIQVFLQQIENGKVVDEKDLAELKSRKLIEYKPLKGYTLRRGPKLFQRGKRLQRI
;
A
#
# COMPACT_ATOMS: atom_id res chain seq x y z
N MET A 1 -25.04 6.54 -18.63
CA MET A 1 -23.74 5.88 -18.39
C MET A 1 -23.58 5.46 -16.94
N ALA A 2 -23.16 6.31 -15.99
CA ALA A 2 -22.93 5.89 -14.60
C ALA A 2 -24.18 5.32 -13.88
N GLU A 3 -25.32 5.99 -14.00
CA GLU A 3 -26.60 5.51 -13.43
C GLU A 3 -27.02 4.17 -14.03
N GLU A 4 -27.00 4.05 -15.36
CA GLU A 4 -27.37 2.82 -16.06
C GLU A 4 -26.45 1.66 -15.69
N SER A 5 -25.14 1.90 -15.54
CA SER A 5 -24.18 0.89 -15.09
C SER A 5 -24.51 0.39 -13.68
N ILE A 6 -24.76 1.30 -12.73
CA ILE A 6 -25.13 0.93 -11.34
C ILE A 6 -26.43 0.13 -11.34
N LEU A 7 -27.48 0.66 -11.96
CA LEU A 7 -28.81 0.05 -11.93
C LEU A 7 -28.83 -1.27 -12.70
N GLY A 8 -28.18 -1.35 -13.86
CA GLY A 8 -28.05 -2.57 -14.65
C GLY A 8 -27.31 -3.66 -13.89
N PHE A 9 -26.23 -3.31 -13.19
CA PHE A 9 -25.49 -4.27 -12.36
C PHE A 9 -26.33 -4.75 -11.17
N LEU A 10 -27.01 -3.84 -10.45
CA LEU A 10 -27.85 -4.18 -9.29
C LEU A 10 -29.19 -4.87 -9.66
N GLN A 11 -29.54 -4.96 -10.94
CA GLN A 11 -30.67 -5.79 -11.38
C GLN A 11 -30.33 -7.28 -11.36
N THR A 12 -29.08 -7.63 -11.69
CA THR A 12 -28.61 -9.02 -11.78
C THR A 12 -27.78 -9.44 -10.57
N ASN A 13 -27.21 -8.49 -9.84
CA ASN A 13 -26.38 -8.72 -8.66
C ASN A 13 -27.03 -8.11 -7.42
N GLU A 14 -26.75 -8.68 -6.24
CA GLU A 14 -27.36 -8.21 -5.00
C GLU A 14 -26.77 -6.89 -4.51
N ALA A 15 -25.47 -6.68 -4.75
CA ALA A 15 -24.72 -5.54 -4.25
C ALA A 15 -23.50 -5.21 -5.12
N ILE A 16 -23.10 -3.94 -5.10
CA ILE A 16 -21.76 -3.50 -5.51
C ILE A 16 -20.98 -3.31 -4.21
N SER A 17 -19.99 -4.17 -3.96
CA SER A 17 -19.26 -4.18 -2.69
C SER A 17 -18.34 -2.97 -2.54
N ASP A 18 -17.69 -2.56 -3.65
CA ASP A 18 -16.71 -1.47 -3.68
C ASP A 18 -16.96 -0.59 -4.91
N SER A 19 -17.41 0.66 -4.68
CA SER A 19 -17.65 1.62 -5.74
C SER A 19 -16.39 2.07 -6.49
N GLN A 20 -15.20 2.02 -5.87
CA GLN A 20 -13.92 2.34 -6.53
C GLN A 20 -13.57 1.28 -7.57
N GLN A 21 -13.63 0.00 -7.18
CA GLN A 21 -13.39 -1.11 -8.10
C GLN A 21 -14.45 -1.15 -9.21
N PHE A 22 -15.70 -0.90 -8.86
CA PHE A 22 -16.78 -0.86 -9.83
C PHE A 22 -16.55 0.25 -10.86
N ALA A 23 -16.26 1.49 -10.42
CA ALA A 23 -15.93 2.62 -11.30
C ALA A 23 -14.82 2.26 -12.31
N ALA A 24 -13.72 1.67 -11.83
CA ALA A 24 -12.62 1.21 -12.67
C ALA A 24 -13.06 0.12 -13.67
N SER A 25 -13.89 -0.83 -13.25
CA SER A 25 -14.37 -1.94 -14.10
C SER A 25 -15.26 -1.48 -15.26
N VAL A 26 -16.03 -0.40 -15.06
CA VAL A 26 -16.91 0.18 -16.08
C VAL A 26 -16.28 1.37 -16.80
N GLY A 27 -15.03 1.72 -16.46
CA GLY A 27 -14.28 2.83 -17.08
C GLY A 27 -14.85 4.21 -16.78
N ILE A 28 -15.48 4.40 -15.61
CA ILE A 28 -16.10 5.67 -15.19
C ILE A 28 -15.26 6.28 -14.07
N ASP A 29 -15.13 7.60 -14.07
CA ASP A 29 -14.46 8.30 -12.97
C ASP A 29 -15.24 8.13 -11.65
N HIS A 30 -14.52 7.87 -10.56
CA HIS A 30 -15.17 7.62 -9.26
C HIS A 30 -15.98 8.82 -8.76
N SER A 31 -15.56 10.06 -9.05
CA SER A 31 -16.30 11.26 -8.63
C SER A 31 -17.63 11.41 -9.38
N GLU A 32 -17.67 11.03 -10.66
CA GLU A 32 -18.91 10.95 -11.43
C GLU A 32 -19.85 9.89 -10.83
N LEU A 33 -19.31 8.69 -10.57
CA LEU A 33 -20.06 7.60 -9.95
C LEU A 33 -20.61 8.00 -8.57
N GLU A 34 -19.81 8.68 -7.74
CA GLU A 34 -20.19 9.13 -6.41
C GLU A 34 -21.36 10.12 -6.44
N SER A 35 -21.35 11.06 -7.39
CA SER A 35 -22.47 12.01 -7.58
C SER A 35 -23.78 11.28 -7.87
N VAL A 36 -23.73 10.27 -8.74
CA VAL A 36 -24.89 9.44 -9.07
C VAL A 36 -25.34 8.59 -7.89
N ILE A 37 -24.41 7.98 -7.15
CA ILE A 37 -24.72 7.21 -5.94
C ILE A 37 -25.51 8.07 -4.94
N LYS A 38 -25.06 9.30 -4.69
CA LYS A 38 -25.73 10.24 -3.77
C LYS A 38 -27.15 10.57 -4.24
N SER A 39 -27.33 10.81 -5.54
CA SER A 39 -28.65 11.06 -6.13
C SER A 39 -29.58 9.85 -5.96
N LEU A 40 -29.13 8.65 -6.36
CA LEU A 40 -29.92 7.42 -6.26
C LEU A 40 -30.27 7.06 -4.81
N ARG A 41 -29.35 7.31 -3.87
CA ARG A 41 -29.59 7.15 -2.43
C ARG A 41 -30.68 8.11 -1.96
N GLY A 42 -30.64 9.37 -2.38
CA GLY A 42 -31.68 10.38 -2.05
C GLY A 42 -33.08 10.01 -2.55
N PHE A 43 -33.17 9.26 -3.65
CA PHE A 43 -34.43 8.72 -4.15
C PHE A 43 -34.77 7.32 -3.62
N GLU A 44 -34.02 6.79 -2.65
CA GLU A 44 -34.20 5.43 -2.07
C GLU A 44 -34.16 4.31 -3.12
N ILE A 45 -33.46 4.56 -4.23
CA ILE A 45 -33.30 3.59 -5.33
C ILE A 45 -32.18 2.62 -5.01
N VAL A 46 -31.13 3.10 -4.36
CA VAL A 46 -30.05 2.29 -3.80
C VAL A 46 -29.92 2.61 -2.32
N ASP A 47 -29.55 1.60 -1.54
CA ASP A 47 -28.96 1.83 -0.23
C ASP A 47 -27.44 1.93 -0.41
N ALA A 48 -26.83 2.96 0.16
CA ALA A 48 -25.41 3.25 -0.03
C ALA A 48 -24.75 3.45 1.34
N GLN A 49 -23.92 2.48 1.71
CA GLN A 49 -23.15 2.51 2.95
C GLN A 49 -21.72 2.95 2.65
N GLU A 50 -21.29 4.01 3.30
CA GLU A 50 -19.90 4.47 3.23
C GLU A 50 -18.98 3.47 3.92
N PHE A 51 -17.82 3.22 3.31
CA PHE A 51 -16.72 2.53 3.97
C PHE A 51 -15.44 3.33 3.80
N GLN A 52 -14.52 3.12 4.74
CA GLN A 52 -13.15 3.57 4.63
C GLN A 52 -12.25 2.36 4.79
N GLN A 53 -11.39 2.12 3.81
CA GLN A 53 -10.38 1.09 3.86
C GLN A 53 -9.00 1.73 3.99
N ASP A 54 -8.26 1.23 4.98
CA ASP A 54 -6.89 1.65 5.22
C ASP A 54 -5.98 1.06 4.14
N GLN A 55 -5.44 1.91 3.26
CA GLN A 55 -4.44 1.51 2.27
C GLN A 55 -3.08 2.15 2.56
N TRP A 56 -2.05 1.34 2.40
CA TRP A 56 -0.65 1.73 2.55
C TRP A 56 0.02 1.75 1.20
N PHE A 57 0.74 2.83 0.91
CA PHE A 57 1.50 2.98 -0.33
C PHE A 57 2.97 3.20 -0.01
N LEU A 58 3.85 2.72 -0.89
CA LEU A 58 5.28 2.94 -0.77
C LEU A 58 5.60 4.38 -1.18
N LYS A 59 6.35 5.08 -0.33
CA LYS A 59 7.02 6.33 -0.71
C LYS A 59 8.22 6.02 -1.61
N ASP A 60 8.81 7.05 -2.21
CA ASP A 60 9.94 6.87 -3.12
C ASP A 60 11.10 6.10 -2.49
N GLU A 61 11.46 6.41 -1.23
CA GLU A 61 12.47 5.64 -0.48
C GLU A 61 12.05 4.17 -0.26
N GLY A 62 10.78 3.93 0.05
CA GLY A 62 10.23 2.58 0.19
C GLY A 62 10.28 1.78 -1.12
N LYS A 63 10.00 2.43 -2.26
CA LYS A 63 10.13 1.80 -3.59
C LYS A 63 11.59 1.44 -3.89
N THR A 64 12.53 2.33 -3.58
CA THR A 64 13.95 2.05 -3.73
C THR A 64 14.35 0.85 -2.88
N TYR A 65 13.93 0.79 -1.61
CA TYR A 65 14.30 -0.32 -0.72
C TYR A 65 13.60 -1.63 -1.06
N ALA A 66 12.39 -1.60 -1.64
CA ALA A 66 11.74 -2.78 -2.17
C ALA A 66 12.57 -3.43 -3.30
N ARG A 67 13.26 -2.60 -4.11
CA ARG A 67 14.07 -3.05 -5.25
C ARG A 67 15.51 -3.39 -4.88
N GLU A 68 16.18 -2.48 -4.18
CA GLU A 68 17.63 -2.55 -3.89
C GLU A 68 17.94 -3.22 -2.55
N GLY A 69 16.93 -3.44 -1.71
CA GLY A 69 17.07 -3.89 -0.33
C GLY A 69 17.16 -2.73 0.66
N SER A 70 17.00 -3.03 1.95
CA SER A 70 17.09 -2.04 3.02
C SER A 70 18.54 -1.56 3.23
N PRO A 71 18.74 -0.30 3.67
CA PRO A 71 20.06 0.27 3.93
C PRO A 71 20.96 -0.59 4.84
N GLU A 72 20.39 -1.22 5.87
CA GLU A 72 21.15 -2.08 6.79
C GLU A 72 21.67 -3.35 6.11
N VAL A 73 20.90 -3.95 5.20
CA VAL A 73 21.31 -5.15 4.47
C VAL A 73 22.28 -4.78 3.35
N GLN A 74 22.05 -3.67 2.65
CA GLN A 74 22.99 -3.14 1.67
C GLN A 74 24.36 -2.87 2.31
N LEU A 75 24.39 -2.21 3.48
CA LEU A 75 25.60 -1.98 4.25
C LEU A 75 26.26 -3.31 4.67
N PHE A 76 25.50 -4.25 5.23
CA PHE A 76 26.01 -5.55 5.66
C PHE A 76 26.67 -6.32 4.50
N LYS A 77 26.03 -6.32 3.31
CA LYS A 77 26.57 -6.94 2.10
C LYS A 77 27.88 -6.30 1.64
N ALA A 78 28.04 -4.99 1.84
CA ALA A 78 29.25 -4.25 1.46
C ALA A 78 30.44 -4.43 2.43
N VAL A 79 30.19 -4.85 3.68
CA VAL A 79 31.25 -5.21 4.65
C VAL A 79 31.66 -6.65 4.39
N PRO A 80 32.92 -6.99 4.07
CA PRO A 80 33.34 -8.37 3.89
C PRO A 80 33.55 -9.07 5.25
N PRO A 81 33.66 -10.42 5.30
CA PRO A 81 33.85 -11.17 6.55
C PRO A 81 35.07 -10.73 7.38
N GLU A 82 36.16 -10.36 6.72
CA GLU A 82 37.40 -9.84 7.31
C GLU A 82 37.26 -8.41 7.86
N GLY A 83 36.14 -7.74 7.59
CA GLY A 83 35.92 -6.34 7.92
C GLY A 83 36.52 -5.37 6.90
N ILE A 84 36.18 -4.09 7.02
CA ILE A 84 36.57 -3.06 6.06
C ILE A 84 36.82 -1.73 6.77
N ALA A 85 37.76 -0.94 6.25
CA ALA A 85 37.98 0.42 6.73
C ALA A 85 36.71 1.28 6.53
N LYS A 86 36.44 2.19 7.46
CA LYS A 86 35.22 3.02 7.43
C LYS A 86 35.18 3.88 6.16
N GLU A 87 36.30 4.46 5.78
CA GLU A 87 36.47 5.32 4.61
C GLU A 87 36.26 4.54 3.32
N GLU A 88 36.69 3.28 3.28
CA GLU A 88 36.47 2.41 2.12
C GLU A 88 35.01 1.99 2.02
N LEU A 89 34.35 1.68 3.14
CA LEU A 89 32.92 1.39 3.17
C LEU A 89 32.11 2.60 2.67
N GLN A 90 32.46 3.82 3.08
CA GLN A 90 31.83 5.05 2.60
C GLN A 90 31.99 5.29 1.10
N ARG A 91 33.02 4.71 0.46
CA ARG A 91 33.19 4.75 -1.00
C ARG A 91 32.38 3.67 -1.73
N LYS A 92 32.11 2.55 -1.07
CA LYS A 92 31.35 1.43 -1.65
C LYS A 92 29.83 1.61 -1.59
N VAL A 93 29.33 2.32 -0.57
CA VAL A 93 27.89 2.57 -0.40
C VAL A 93 27.55 4.04 -0.51
N THR A 94 26.30 4.36 -0.83
CA THR A 94 25.83 5.75 -0.87
C THR A 94 25.85 6.38 0.54
N PRO A 95 25.98 7.71 0.66
CA PRO A 95 25.98 8.37 1.97
C PRO A 95 24.72 8.10 2.81
N SER A 96 23.56 7.95 2.16
CA SER A 96 22.29 7.60 2.82
C SER A 96 22.32 6.19 3.38
N VAL A 97 22.79 5.20 2.59
CA VAL A 97 22.97 3.80 3.03
C VAL A 97 23.99 3.73 4.14
N PHE A 98 25.11 4.44 4.04
CA PHE A 98 26.10 4.46 5.11
C PHE A 98 25.50 4.98 6.42
N LYS A 99 24.81 6.13 6.40
CA LYS A 99 24.27 6.76 7.60
C LYS A 99 23.13 5.95 8.22
N LEU A 100 22.13 5.57 7.43
CA LEU A 100 20.94 4.86 7.92
C LEU A 100 21.26 3.38 8.18
N GLY A 101 21.95 2.75 7.24
CA GLY A 101 22.34 1.35 7.33
C GLY A 101 23.24 1.09 8.53
N SER A 102 24.24 1.95 8.80
CA SER A 102 25.10 1.79 9.99
C SER A 102 24.29 1.87 11.28
N SER A 103 23.37 2.83 11.39
CA SER A 103 22.52 3.00 12.57
C SER A 103 21.66 1.76 12.84
N TRP A 104 20.98 1.26 11.81
CA TRP A 104 20.11 0.09 11.93
C TRP A 104 20.88 -1.22 12.09
N ALA A 105 21.98 -1.41 11.36
CA ALA A 105 22.80 -2.62 11.44
C ALA A 105 23.49 -2.75 12.81
N VAL A 106 23.97 -1.65 13.40
CA VAL A 106 24.51 -1.65 14.78
C VAL A 106 23.39 -1.92 15.79
N LYS A 107 22.22 -1.27 15.64
CA LYS A 107 21.06 -1.51 16.53
C LYS A 107 20.59 -2.97 16.49
N LYS A 108 20.63 -3.60 15.32
CA LYS A 108 20.31 -5.03 15.10
C LYS A 108 21.48 -5.97 15.45
N LYS A 109 22.62 -5.43 15.90
CA LYS A 109 23.86 -6.17 16.21
C LYS A 109 24.39 -7.02 15.04
N TRP A 110 24.18 -6.56 13.81
CA TRP A 110 24.68 -7.22 12.60
C TRP A 110 26.11 -6.84 12.27
N VAL A 111 26.49 -5.60 12.59
CA VAL A 111 27.83 -5.07 12.40
C VAL A 111 28.29 -4.33 13.66
N GLU A 112 29.61 -4.22 13.82
CA GLU A 112 30.24 -3.38 14.81
C GLU A 112 31.13 -2.36 14.11
N ILE A 113 31.04 -1.10 14.56
CA ILE A 113 31.86 0.00 14.06
C ILE A 113 32.89 0.31 15.15
N GLY A 114 34.11 -0.17 14.93
CA GLY A 114 35.24 0.06 15.82
C GLY A 114 36.16 1.19 15.32
N ARG A 115 37.24 1.45 16.07
CA ARG A 115 38.27 2.41 15.67
C ARG A 115 39.03 1.99 14.40
N GLN A 116 39.15 0.69 14.15
CA GLN A 116 39.90 0.13 13.03
C GLN A 116 39.05 -0.09 11.76
N GLY A 117 37.72 0.03 11.86
CA GLY A 117 36.83 -0.22 10.73
C GLY A 117 35.48 -0.80 11.16
N VAL A 118 34.77 -1.36 10.18
CA VAL A 118 33.47 -2.01 10.35
C VAL A 118 33.63 -3.51 10.15
N SER A 119 33.13 -4.31 11.10
CA SER A 119 33.18 -5.78 11.07
C SER A 119 31.77 -6.39 11.15
N ARG A 120 31.59 -7.57 10.54
CA ARG A 120 30.35 -8.35 10.68
C ARG A 120 30.32 -9.06 12.04
N LYS A 121 29.16 -9.07 12.68
CA LYS A 121 28.88 -9.84 13.92
C LYS A 121 28.07 -11.10 13.67
N VAL A 122 27.47 -11.20 12.49
CA VAL A 122 26.68 -12.35 12.05
C VAL A 122 27.11 -12.73 10.64
N GLU A 123 26.91 -13.99 10.27
CA GLU A 123 27.28 -14.49 8.95
C GLU A 123 26.20 -14.16 7.90
N HIS A 124 24.93 -14.24 8.30
CA HIS A 124 23.77 -14.08 7.43
C HIS A 124 22.74 -13.12 8.06
N VAL A 125 22.06 -12.35 7.21
CA VAL A 125 20.96 -11.45 7.59
C VAL A 125 19.79 -11.59 6.62
N GLU A 126 18.58 -11.43 7.12
CA GLU A 126 17.36 -11.42 6.32
C GLU A 126 16.83 -10.00 6.16
N ASP A 127 16.46 -9.63 4.93
CA ASP A 127 15.89 -8.32 4.62
C ASP A 127 14.36 -8.30 4.80
N LYS A 128 13.90 -8.39 6.04
CA LYS A 128 12.47 -8.38 6.35
C LYS A 128 11.78 -7.10 5.87
N ILE A 129 12.49 -5.97 5.91
CA ILE A 129 11.97 -4.68 5.46
C ILE A 129 11.68 -4.72 3.96
N GLN A 130 12.60 -5.22 3.15
CA GLN A 130 12.38 -5.41 1.72
C GLN A 130 11.17 -6.31 1.46
N VAL A 131 11.05 -7.44 2.17
CA VAL A 131 9.93 -8.37 2.03
C VAL A 131 8.60 -7.68 2.33
N PHE A 132 8.50 -6.93 3.43
CA PHE A 132 7.27 -6.21 3.79
C PHE A 132 6.91 -5.12 2.79
N LEU A 133 7.90 -4.37 2.29
CA LEU A 133 7.66 -3.37 1.25
C LEU A 133 7.14 -4.01 -0.04
N GLN A 134 7.71 -5.13 -0.45
CA GLN A 134 7.22 -5.90 -1.61
C GLN A 134 5.83 -6.47 -1.38
N GLN A 135 5.49 -6.89 -0.16
CA GLN A 135 4.12 -7.34 0.17
C GLN A 135 3.12 -6.21 -0.01
N ILE A 136 3.42 -5.00 0.50
CA ILE A 136 2.55 -3.82 0.33
C ILE A 136 2.43 -3.44 -1.14
N GLU A 137 3.52 -3.47 -1.91
CA GLU A 137 3.51 -3.17 -3.36
C GLU A 137 2.61 -4.15 -4.13
N ASN A 138 2.55 -5.41 -3.70
CA ASN A 138 1.70 -6.45 -4.28
C ASN A 138 0.27 -6.49 -3.69
N GLY A 139 -0.12 -5.51 -2.86
CA GLY A 139 -1.44 -5.45 -2.24
C GLY A 139 -1.70 -6.54 -1.19
N LYS A 140 -0.65 -7.16 -0.64
CA LYS A 140 -0.77 -8.14 0.44
C LYS A 140 -0.85 -7.46 1.80
N VAL A 141 -1.52 -8.13 2.73
CA VAL A 141 -1.64 -7.67 4.12
C VAL A 141 -0.32 -7.87 4.85
N VAL A 142 0.10 -6.85 5.60
CA VAL A 142 1.26 -6.86 6.48
C VAL A 142 0.79 -6.62 7.90
N ASP A 143 1.34 -7.33 8.87
CA ASP A 143 0.97 -7.23 10.28
C ASP A 143 1.20 -5.82 10.85
N GLU A 144 0.38 -5.43 11.82
CA GLU A 144 0.41 -4.08 12.41
C GLU A 144 1.77 -3.71 13.01
N LYS A 145 2.47 -4.70 13.59
CA LYS A 145 3.80 -4.53 14.16
C LYS A 145 4.83 -4.14 13.10
N ASP A 146 4.79 -4.80 11.95
CA ASP A 146 5.72 -4.59 10.86
C ASP A 146 5.38 -3.29 10.11
N LEU A 147 4.10 -2.98 9.96
CA LEU A 147 3.62 -1.67 9.49
C LEU A 147 4.10 -0.54 10.40
N ALA A 148 4.09 -0.71 11.73
CA ALA A 148 4.59 0.31 12.65
C ALA A 148 6.09 0.60 12.44
N GLU A 149 6.89 -0.43 12.18
CA GLU A 149 8.31 -0.24 11.83
C GLU A 149 8.48 0.54 10.53
N LEU A 150 7.74 0.19 9.47
CA LEU A 150 7.77 0.90 8.19
C LEU A 150 7.29 2.36 8.30
N LYS A 151 6.26 2.61 9.12
CA LYS A 151 5.77 3.97 9.44
C LYS A 151 6.83 4.79 10.16
N SER A 152 7.49 4.22 11.18
CA SER A 152 8.54 4.91 11.95
C SER A 152 9.72 5.35 11.07
N ARG A 153 10.00 4.55 10.03
CA ARG A 153 11.05 4.79 9.04
C ARG A 153 10.60 5.69 7.88
N LYS A 154 9.34 6.14 7.87
CA LYS A 154 8.73 6.96 6.81
C LYS A 154 8.82 6.32 5.41
N LEU A 155 8.80 4.99 5.32
CA LEU A 155 8.91 4.26 4.04
C LEU A 155 7.56 4.10 3.33
N ILE A 156 6.48 4.20 4.10
CA ILE A 156 5.12 4.10 3.60
C ILE A 156 4.31 5.36 3.94
N GLU A 157 3.25 5.57 3.18
CA GLU A 157 2.24 6.58 3.42
C GLU A 157 0.86 5.94 3.56
N TYR A 158 0.04 6.52 4.44
CA TYR A 158 -1.35 6.15 4.60
C TYR A 158 -2.19 6.96 3.61
N LYS A 159 -3.00 6.26 2.79
CA LYS A 159 -4.03 6.90 1.99
C LYS A 159 -5.34 6.17 2.24
N PRO A 160 -6.30 6.78 2.96
CA PRO A 160 -7.60 6.16 3.16
C PRO A 160 -8.31 6.08 1.82
N LEU A 161 -8.70 4.87 1.41
CA LEU A 161 -9.60 4.69 0.29
C LEU A 161 -11.03 4.77 0.82
N LYS A 162 -11.77 5.80 0.40
CA LYS A 162 -13.19 5.94 0.72
C LYS A 162 -14.01 5.48 -0.47
N GLY A 163 -15.12 4.80 -0.17
CA GLY A 163 -16.03 4.29 -1.17
C GLY A 163 -17.39 3.99 -0.58
N TYR A 164 -18.24 3.39 -1.41
CA TYR A 164 -19.58 2.98 -1.03
C TYR A 164 -19.80 1.51 -1.37
N THR A 165 -20.44 0.81 -0.44
CA THR A 165 -21.13 -0.45 -0.72
C THR A 165 -22.56 -0.11 -1.09
N LEU A 166 -23.00 -0.52 -2.28
CA LEU A 166 -24.33 -0.26 -2.80
C LEU A 166 -25.16 -1.53 -2.74
N ARG A 167 -26.38 -1.42 -2.22
CA ARG A 167 -27.39 -2.46 -2.25
C ARG A 167 -28.66 -1.95 -2.92
N ARG A 168 -29.52 -2.86 -3.31
CA ARG A 168 -30.84 -2.53 -3.87
C ARG A 168 -31.66 -1.77 -2.83
N GLY A 169 -32.11 -0.57 -3.19
CA GLY A 169 -33.03 0.21 -2.38
C GLY A 169 -34.49 -0.21 -2.63
N PRO A 170 -35.41 0.15 -1.73
CA PRO A 170 -36.82 -0.25 -1.82
C PRO A 170 -37.53 0.24 -3.09
N LYS A 171 -37.09 1.36 -3.68
CA LYS A 171 -37.73 1.95 -4.87
C LYS A 171 -37.12 1.51 -6.21
N LEU A 172 -36.08 0.66 -6.19
CA LEU A 172 -35.44 0.16 -7.43
C LEU A 172 -36.43 -0.53 -8.38
N PHE A 173 -37.30 -1.38 -7.82
CA PHE A 173 -38.27 -2.17 -8.58
C PHE A 173 -39.37 -1.33 -9.24
N GLN A 174 -39.65 -0.12 -8.72
CA GLN A 174 -40.64 0.78 -9.32
C GLN A 174 -40.10 1.46 -10.58
N ARG A 175 -38.78 1.64 -10.68
CA ARG A 175 -38.12 2.32 -11.80
C ARG A 175 -37.82 1.39 -12.97
N GLY A 176 -37.54 0.10 -12.71
CA GLY A 176 -37.33 -0.92 -13.76
C GLY A 176 -38.56 -1.15 -14.66
N LYS A 177 -39.78 -1.04 -14.10
CA LYS A 177 -41.03 -1.11 -14.88
C LYS A 177 -41.22 0.03 -15.89
N ARG A 178 -40.46 1.12 -15.75
CA ARG A 178 -40.54 2.31 -16.61
C ARG A 178 -39.55 2.23 -17.78
N LEU A 179 -38.43 1.51 -17.62
CA LEU A 179 -37.43 1.28 -18.67
C LEU A 179 -37.79 0.14 -19.63
N GLN A 180 -38.60 -0.84 -19.21
CA GLN A 180 -39.09 -1.93 -20.10
C GLN A 180 -40.34 -1.56 -20.91
N ARG A 181 -40.76 -0.28 -20.88
CA ARG A 181 -41.96 0.22 -21.55
C ARG A 181 -41.66 1.16 -22.73
N ILE A 182 -40.43 1.16 -23.22
CA ILE A 182 -39.99 1.89 -24.41
C ILE A 182 -39.57 0.86 -25.46
#